data_AF-A0A9E3QR58-F1
#
_entry.id   AF-A0A9E3QR58-F1
#
_cell.length_a   1.000
_cell.length_b   1.000
_cell.length_c   1.000
_cell.angle_alpha   90.00
_cell.angle_beta   90.00
_cell.angle_gamma   90.00
#
_symmetry.space_group_name_H-M   'P 1'
#
loop_
_entity.id
_entity.type
_entity.pdbx_description
1 polymer ?
#
loop_
_entity_poly.entity_id
_entity_poly.type
_entity_poly.pdbx_seq_one_letter_code
_entity_poly.pdbx_strand_id
1 'polypeptide(L)'
;MLRLLLVSTLLASFTGCTCRGNGLKQIEQDPDAGCTPTTEVCNGKDDDCDGVVDDVVGEAPTCGVGECARKAVLCDHGFPGTCTPGMPTAEVCNGKDDDCDGQTDEDLMPAMCGQGECANVSSTCVAGVPSGCMPLPPKAEVCNGKDDDCNGSVDEGLVTNLTPDIRVTNDPASSDFVYAGWNGKNFALAWSDKRDGAAQKGEIYVATLDAFGARVTPDTRITTTTGASTHPALAWDGNGYGLVYADDTPGNPELFFQHLDATGKPQGAAVRLTNATGNSLWPDVVWTGTEFAVAWEDSRAGAANTDIYFLRVDAQGKKIGTEVKVTTDGSKQNSPILKWDGQGFGLAWTDSRNTDRQVYFAKLSATGQRMGSEVNVSATTFDAAWPDLAYSGSEWAVVWHDARFGSSNTEVYLQRLSGSGAKQGAATRLSQANGFSGYASIDWNGYEYGVSWQDDRGGSPTIYFAQVSAQGQKNGAEKKLSNGTGAASFTTALWNGKTFGFAWRDERDGPSGNSEIYFAQVGCP
;
A
#
# COMPACT_ATOMS: atom_id res chain seq x y z
N MET A 1 -39.01 -118.24 28.72
CA MET A 1 -40.26 -117.65 29.26
C MET A 1 -40.16 -116.14 28.99
N LEU A 2 -41.06 -115.49 28.23
CA LEU A 2 -42.47 -115.14 28.56
C LEU A 2 -42.52 -114.36 29.90
N ARG A 3 -42.98 -113.10 30.02
CA ARG A 3 -43.76 -112.14 29.18
C ARG A 3 -43.05 -110.75 29.20
N LEU A 4 -43.33 -109.68 28.43
CA LEU A 4 -44.57 -109.02 27.92
C LEU A 4 -45.41 -108.33 29.02
N LEU A 5 -45.92 -107.09 28.90
CA LEU A 5 -45.84 -106.06 27.83
C LEU A 5 -44.73 -105.00 28.18
N LEU A 6 -44.79 -103.65 28.11
CA LEU A 6 -45.77 -102.59 27.69
C LEU A 6 -44.99 -101.29 27.28
N VAL A 7 -45.60 -100.09 27.31
CA VAL A 7 -45.10 -98.83 26.69
C VAL A 7 -45.40 -97.59 27.57
N SER A 8 -44.49 -96.60 27.57
CA SER A 8 -44.81 -95.17 27.77
C SER A 8 -43.75 -94.27 27.11
N THR A 9 -44.15 -93.08 26.65
CA THR A 9 -43.29 -92.05 26.05
C THR A 9 -42.85 -91.01 27.07
N LEU A 10 -41.62 -90.50 26.97
CA LEU A 10 -41.17 -89.29 27.67
C LEU A 10 -40.46 -88.35 26.69
N LEU A 11 -40.56 -87.03 26.92
CA LEU A 11 -39.89 -86.01 26.11
C LEU A 11 -38.42 -85.87 26.55
N ALA A 12 -37.58 -85.33 25.66
CA ALA A 12 -36.22 -84.93 26.00
C ALA A 12 -36.23 -83.63 26.83
N SER A 13 -35.64 -83.66 28.02
CA SER A 13 -35.42 -82.50 28.87
C SER A 13 -34.07 -81.85 28.53
N PHE A 14 -34.02 -80.51 28.49
CA PHE A 14 -32.75 -79.77 28.43
C PHE A 14 -32.05 -79.81 29.79
N THR A 15 -30.74 -80.06 29.80
CA THR A 15 -29.89 -80.05 31.00
C THR A 15 -29.15 -78.73 31.15
N GLY A 16 -29.48 -77.96 32.18
CA GLY A 16 -28.76 -76.75 32.59
C GLY A 16 -29.51 -76.04 33.73
N CYS A 17 -28.79 -75.52 34.73
CA CYS A 17 -29.40 -74.73 35.80
C CYS A 17 -30.04 -73.47 35.22
N THR A 18 -31.31 -73.22 35.55
CA THR A 18 -32.00 -71.97 35.27
C THR A 18 -32.77 -71.54 36.52
N CYS A 19 -32.38 -70.38 37.07
CA CYS A 19 -33.10 -69.75 38.16
C CYS A 19 -34.50 -69.39 37.67
N ARG A 20 -35.54 -70.07 38.19
CA ARG A 20 -36.93 -69.81 37.80
C ARG A 20 -37.37 -68.49 38.44
N GLY A 21 -37.23 -67.40 37.68
CA GLY A 21 -37.48 -66.01 38.08
C GLY A 21 -38.87 -65.76 38.66
N ASN A 22 -39.01 -66.00 39.97
CA ASN A 22 -40.23 -65.83 40.76
C ASN A 22 -39.91 -65.30 42.18
N GLY A 23 -38.70 -64.80 42.43
CA GLY A 23 -38.29 -64.20 43.71
C GLY A 23 -38.35 -65.13 44.93
N LEU A 24 -38.31 -66.45 44.71
CA LEU A 24 -38.49 -67.47 45.74
C LEU A 24 -37.39 -68.52 45.65
N LYS A 25 -36.62 -68.68 46.73
CA LYS A 25 -35.59 -69.72 46.89
C LYS A 25 -36.22 -71.12 46.98
N GLN A 26 -36.64 -71.66 45.84
CA GLN A 26 -37.02 -73.06 45.68
C GLN A 26 -35.99 -73.78 44.82
N ILE A 27 -34.94 -74.25 45.50
CA ILE A 27 -34.09 -75.33 45.03
C ILE A 27 -34.94 -76.61 45.08
N GLU A 28 -35.74 -76.86 44.04
CA GLU A 28 -36.34 -78.19 43.85
C GLU A 28 -35.22 -79.21 43.65
N GLN A 29 -35.33 -80.36 44.32
CA GLN A 29 -34.21 -81.29 44.50
C GLN A 29 -33.96 -82.13 43.24
N ASP A 30 -33.08 -81.67 42.36
CA ASP A 30 -32.27 -82.54 41.52
C ASP A 30 -30.92 -82.82 42.24
N PRO A 31 -30.63 -84.07 42.65
CA PRO A 31 -29.39 -84.40 43.36
C PRO A 31 -28.09 -84.25 42.56
N ASP A 32 -28.12 -84.17 41.22
CA ASP A 32 -26.91 -84.20 40.37
C ASP A 32 -26.51 -82.81 39.79
N ALA A 33 -27.18 -81.72 40.18
CA ALA A 33 -26.87 -80.36 39.74
C ALA A 33 -26.21 -79.52 40.85
N GLY A 34 -24.88 -79.52 40.91
CA GLY A 34 -24.06 -78.80 41.90
C GLY A 34 -23.99 -77.27 41.72
N CYS A 35 -25.13 -76.59 41.56
CA CYS A 35 -25.21 -75.14 41.42
C CYS A 35 -25.13 -74.45 42.79
N THR A 36 -23.91 -74.24 43.28
CA THR A 36 -23.61 -73.31 44.37
C THR A 36 -23.65 -71.87 43.85
N PRO A 37 -24.33 -70.93 44.52
CA PRO A 37 -24.23 -69.50 44.21
C PRO A 37 -22.79 -69.01 44.03
N THR A 38 -22.56 -68.23 42.98
CA THR A 38 -21.28 -67.58 42.68
C THR A 38 -21.46 -66.07 42.62
N THR A 39 -20.36 -65.31 42.72
CA THR A 39 -20.41 -63.86 42.52
C THR A 39 -20.96 -63.54 41.13
N GLU A 40 -21.98 -62.69 41.08
CA GLU A 40 -22.67 -62.27 39.86
C GLU A 40 -21.69 -61.76 38.80
N VAL A 41 -21.92 -62.16 37.54
CA VAL A 41 -21.23 -61.62 36.36
C VAL A 41 -22.23 -61.35 35.25
N CYS A 42 -22.05 -60.26 34.50
CA CYS A 42 -22.96 -59.89 33.41
C CYS A 42 -23.03 -60.99 32.33
N ASN A 43 -24.06 -61.84 32.37
CA ASN A 43 -24.24 -62.97 31.47
C ASN A 43 -25.72 -63.33 31.19
N GLY A 44 -26.67 -62.54 31.70
CA GLY A 44 -28.10 -62.75 31.53
C GLY A 44 -28.70 -63.78 32.50
N LYS A 45 -28.03 -64.02 33.64
CA LYS A 45 -28.48 -64.93 34.70
C LYS A 45 -28.16 -64.38 36.09
N ASP A 46 -29.14 -64.59 36.97
CA ASP A 46 -29.05 -64.59 38.44
C ASP A 46 -28.15 -65.77 38.88
N ASP A 47 -26.82 -65.56 38.97
CA ASP A 47 -25.81 -66.55 39.33
C ASP A 47 -25.65 -66.68 40.87
N ASP A 48 -25.97 -65.63 41.62
CA ASP A 48 -25.91 -65.57 43.09
C ASP A 48 -27.22 -66.04 43.78
N CYS A 49 -28.33 -66.10 43.01
CA CYS A 49 -29.66 -66.55 43.44
C CYS A 49 -30.36 -65.63 44.46
N ASP A 50 -30.12 -64.31 44.50
CA ASP A 50 -30.95 -63.36 45.25
C ASP A 50 -32.32 -63.08 44.59
N GLY A 51 -32.39 -63.15 43.26
CA GLY A 51 -33.60 -62.90 42.47
C GLY A 51 -33.57 -61.64 41.59
N VAL A 52 -32.51 -60.86 41.60
CA VAL A 52 -32.13 -59.86 40.58
C VAL A 52 -31.20 -60.52 39.56
N VAL A 53 -31.24 -60.07 38.30
CA VAL A 53 -30.39 -60.60 37.21
C VAL A 53 -29.37 -59.53 36.81
N ASP A 54 -28.10 -59.91 36.74
CA ASP A 54 -26.95 -59.06 36.38
C ASP A 54 -26.73 -57.86 37.34
N ASP A 55 -26.88 -58.05 38.66
CA ASP A 55 -26.83 -56.98 39.70
C ASP A 55 -25.42 -56.40 40.00
N VAL A 56 -24.38 -56.95 39.36
CA VAL A 56 -22.93 -56.79 39.61
C VAL A 56 -22.51 -55.51 40.34
N VAL A 57 -22.17 -55.68 41.63
CA VAL A 57 -21.72 -54.59 42.51
C VAL A 57 -20.25 -54.20 42.27
N GLY A 58 -20.01 -52.99 41.76
CA GLY A 58 -18.67 -52.43 41.60
C GLY A 58 -18.66 -50.98 41.11
N GLU A 59 -17.49 -50.42 40.83
CA GLU A 59 -17.39 -49.17 40.06
C GLU A 59 -17.34 -49.50 38.56
N ALA A 60 -18.22 -48.88 37.77
CA ALA A 60 -18.25 -49.09 36.32
C ALA A 60 -17.00 -48.49 35.64
N PRO A 61 -16.43 -49.18 34.64
CA PRO A 61 -15.23 -48.71 33.95
C PRO A 61 -15.46 -47.36 33.28
N THR A 62 -14.47 -46.48 33.40
CA THR A 62 -14.47 -45.15 32.79
C THR A 62 -13.52 -45.14 31.58
N CYS A 63 -13.90 -44.44 30.51
CA CYS A 63 -13.14 -44.34 29.26
C CYS A 63 -13.23 -42.94 28.66
N GLY A 64 -12.28 -42.58 27.80
CA GLY A 64 -12.11 -41.22 27.30
C GLY A 64 -11.26 -40.36 28.24
N VAL A 65 -10.73 -39.27 27.69
CA VAL A 65 -10.03 -38.21 28.42
C VAL A 65 -10.95 -36.97 28.45
N GLY A 66 -10.66 -35.98 29.29
CA GLY A 66 -11.37 -34.71 29.31
C GLY A 66 -12.89 -34.79 29.41
N GLU A 67 -13.57 -33.94 28.65
CA GLU A 67 -15.02 -33.92 28.49
C GLU A 67 -15.53 -35.10 27.64
N CYS A 68 -14.66 -35.89 27.02
CA CYS A 68 -15.01 -37.19 26.45
C CYS A 68 -15.09 -38.30 27.50
N ALA A 69 -14.74 -38.06 28.77
CA ALA A 69 -14.83 -39.06 29.82
C ALA A 69 -16.27 -39.57 30.02
N ARG A 70 -16.51 -40.86 29.79
CA ARG A 70 -17.80 -41.54 30.01
C ARG A 70 -17.60 -42.70 30.96
N LYS A 71 -18.59 -42.96 31.81
CA LYS A 71 -18.70 -44.22 32.57
C LYS A 71 -19.58 -45.17 31.78
N ALA A 72 -19.18 -46.43 31.70
CA ALA A 72 -20.06 -47.49 31.26
C ALA A 72 -21.20 -47.71 32.27
N VAL A 73 -22.20 -48.50 31.89
CA VAL A 73 -22.97 -49.31 32.84
C VAL A 73 -22.16 -50.57 33.17
N LEU A 74 -22.31 -51.16 34.37
CA LEU A 74 -21.60 -52.39 34.72
C LEU A 74 -22.06 -53.55 33.82
N CYS A 75 -23.37 -53.78 33.78
CA CYS A 75 -24.01 -54.70 32.85
C CYS A 75 -24.97 -53.95 31.92
N ASP A 76 -24.97 -54.30 30.64
CA ASP A 76 -25.97 -53.90 29.65
C ASP A 76 -26.58 -55.16 29.03
N HIS A 77 -27.88 -55.38 29.25
CA HIS A 77 -28.66 -56.51 28.69
C HIS A 77 -27.97 -57.89 28.77
N GLY A 78 -27.35 -58.23 29.91
CA GLY A 78 -26.68 -59.52 30.12
C GLY A 78 -25.24 -59.62 29.58
N PHE A 79 -24.58 -58.48 29.31
CA PHE A 79 -23.16 -58.43 28.95
C PHE A 79 -22.43 -57.29 29.69
N PRO A 80 -21.11 -57.36 29.89
CA PRO A 80 -20.36 -56.23 30.45
C PRO A 80 -20.49 -55.00 29.56
N GLY A 81 -20.90 -53.86 30.15
CA GLY A 81 -21.22 -52.66 29.38
C GLY A 81 -20.02 -52.10 28.62
N THR A 82 -20.14 -51.93 27.31
CA THR A 82 -19.06 -51.37 26.48
C THR A 82 -18.93 -49.86 26.73
N CYS A 83 -17.77 -49.44 27.24
CA CYS A 83 -17.48 -48.02 27.41
C CYS A 83 -17.08 -47.39 26.07
N THR A 84 -17.88 -46.43 25.59
CA THR A 84 -17.58 -45.60 24.42
C THR A 84 -17.34 -44.15 24.89
N PRO A 85 -16.18 -43.54 24.60
CA PRO A 85 -15.93 -42.13 24.90
C PRO A 85 -16.94 -41.17 24.25
N GLY A 86 -16.97 -39.93 24.72
CA GLY A 86 -17.59 -38.83 23.98
C GLY A 86 -16.92 -38.62 22.60
N MET A 87 -17.63 -37.96 21.68
CA MET A 87 -16.99 -37.39 20.51
C MET A 87 -16.26 -36.11 20.91
N PRO A 88 -15.01 -35.90 20.48
CA PRO A 88 -14.28 -34.68 20.75
C PRO A 88 -14.80 -33.51 19.91
N THR A 89 -14.50 -32.30 20.38
CA THR A 89 -14.82 -31.01 19.76
C THR A 89 -13.59 -30.12 19.76
N ALA A 90 -13.51 -29.13 18.86
CA ALA A 90 -12.36 -28.23 18.86
C ALA A 90 -12.30 -27.39 20.15
N GLU A 91 -11.10 -27.23 20.70
CA GLU A 91 -10.83 -26.51 21.95
C GLU A 91 -11.48 -25.12 22.04
N VAL A 92 -11.98 -24.79 23.23
CA VAL A 92 -12.53 -23.48 23.56
C VAL A 92 -12.04 -23.09 24.95
N CYS A 93 -11.28 -21.98 25.07
CA CYS A 93 -10.77 -21.50 26.36
C CYS A 93 -11.84 -21.46 27.46
N ASN A 94 -11.81 -22.44 28.36
CA ASN A 94 -12.81 -22.64 29.39
C ASN A 94 -12.31 -23.47 30.60
N GLY A 95 -11.10 -24.04 30.52
CA GLY A 95 -10.47 -24.84 31.57
C GLY A 95 -10.82 -26.34 31.50
N LYS A 96 -11.07 -26.85 30.29
CA LYS A 96 -11.39 -28.25 29.99
C LYS A 96 -10.53 -28.75 28.82
N ASP A 97 -10.66 -30.06 28.60
CA ASP A 97 -10.12 -30.86 27.51
C ASP A 97 -11.34 -31.26 26.66
N ASP A 98 -11.73 -30.40 25.71
CA ASP A 98 -12.88 -30.55 24.80
C ASP A 98 -12.48 -31.39 23.57
N ASP A 99 -11.21 -31.34 23.15
CA ASP A 99 -10.56 -32.11 22.09
C ASP A 99 -10.19 -33.55 22.52
N CYS A 100 -9.97 -33.76 23.81
CA CYS A 100 -9.76 -35.07 24.44
C CYS A 100 -8.42 -35.75 24.10
N ASP A 101 -7.39 -34.99 23.71
CA ASP A 101 -5.99 -35.46 23.62
C ASP A 101 -5.34 -35.66 25.01
N GLY A 102 -5.87 -34.98 26.04
CA GLY A 102 -5.37 -35.03 27.42
C GLY A 102 -4.55 -33.83 27.88
N GLN A 103 -4.54 -32.74 27.11
CA GLN A 103 -4.08 -31.41 27.53
C GLN A 103 -5.27 -30.59 28.07
N THR A 104 -5.30 -29.26 27.94
CA THR A 104 -6.36 -28.33 28.40
C THR A 104 -6.10 -26.93 27.82
N ASP A 105 -7.06 -26.34 27.09
CA ASP A 105 -6.98 -25.03 26.43
C ASP A 105 -5.83 -24.88 25.39
N GLU A 106 -5.36 -25.96 24.75
CA GLU A 106 -4.31 -25.97 23.72
C GLU A 106 -4.80 -25.66 22.29
N ASP A 107 -3.85 -25.54 21.34
CA ASP A 107 -4.03 -25.15 19.92
C ASP A 107 -4.86 -23.87 19.63
N LEU A 108 -5.28 -23.17 20.69
CA LEU A 108 -5.91 -21.86 20.66
C LEU A 108 -4.94 -20.81 20.08
N MET A 109 -5.30 -20.27 18.92
CA MET A 109 -4.48 -19.27 18.24
C MET A 109 -4.27 -18.02 19.12
N PRO A 110 -3.03 -17.48 19.20
CA PRO A 110 -2.75 -16.27 19.96
C PRO A 110 -3.42 -15.05 19.30
N ALA A 111 -3.86 -14.12 20.14
CA ALA A 111 -4.47 -12.87 19.68
C ALA A 111 -3.37 -11.83 19.38
N MET A 112 -3.50 -11.19 18.22
CA MET A 112 -2.71 -10.02 17.83
C MET A 112 -3.54 -8.76 18.02
N CYS A 113 -2.93 -7.70 18.55
CA CYS A 113 -3.60 -6.42 18.78
C CYS A 113 -2.63 -5.24 18.75
N GLY A 114 -3.16 -4.03 18.60
CA GLY A 114 -2.35 -2.81 18.45
C GLY A 114 -1.93 -2.56 16.99
N GLN A 115 -1.23 -1.44 16.80
CA GLN A 115 -0.71 -0.97 15.52
C GLN A 115 0.69 -0.39 15.76
N GLY A 116 1.52 -0.32 14.72
CA GLY A 116 2.86 0.26 14.83
C GLY A 116 3.72 -0.47 15.87
N GLU A 117 4.47 0.29 16.65
CA GLU A 117 5.28 -0.24 17.75
C GLU A 117 4.43 -0.67 18.97
N CYS A 118 3.11 -0.46 18.97
CA CYS A 118 2.19 -0.98 19.97
C CYS A 118 1.67 -2.38 19.64
N ALA A 119 2.02 -2.95 18.48
CA ALA A 119 1.65 -4.30 18.09
C ALA A 119 2.14 -5.32 19.13
N ASN A 120 1.20 -6.10 19.67
CA ASN A 120 1.43 -7.12 20.69
C ASN A 120 0.81 -8.46 20.28
N VAL A 121 1.36 -9.56 20.80
CA VAL A 121 0.86 -10.92 20.62
C VAL A 121 0.74 -11.56 22.01
N SER A 122 -0.46 -12.03 22.35
CA SER A 122 -0.74 -12.66 23.65
C SER A 122 -1.54 -13.96 23.48
N SER A 123 -1.50 -14.85 24.47
CA SER A 123 -2.41 -15.99 24.49
C SER A 123 -3.86 -15.53 24.63
N THR A 124 -4.74 -16.16 23.87
CA THR A 124 -6.21 -15.99 23.97
C THR A 124 -6.78 -16.66 25.22
N CYS A 125 -6.03 -17.55 25.85
CA CYS A 125 -6.38 -18.20 27.10
C CYS A 125 -5.29 -18.03 28.16
N VAL A 126 -5.70 -17.89 29.42
CA VAL A 126 -4.82 -17.98 30.59
C VAL A 126 -5.55 -18.77 31.68
N ALA A 127 -5.17 -20.03 31.88
CA ALA A 127 -5.74 -20.95 32.89
C ALA A 127 -7.28 -21.03 32.85
N GLY A 128 -7.83 -21.45 31.70
CA GLY A 128 -9.28 -21.60 31.49
C GLY A 128 -10.09 -20.32 31.39
N VAL A 129 -9.46 -19.15 31.36
CA VAL A 129 -10.14 -17.84 31.25
C VAL A 129 -9.76 -17.14 29.95
N PRO A 130 -10.74 -16.78 29.08
CA PRO A 130 -10.49 -16.01 27.87
C PRO A 130 -9.82 -14.67 28.19
N SER A 131 -8.63 -14.47 27.64
CA SER A 131 -7.78 -13.31 27.87
C SER A 131 -7.76 -12.41 26.64
N GLY A 132 -8.02 -11.11 26.85
CA GLY A 132 -7.95 -10.12 25.78
C GLY A 132 -6.51 -9.68 25.51
N CYS A 133 -6.12 -9.60 24.25
CA CYS A 133 -4.87 -8.95 23.88
C CYS A 133 -4.94 -7.46 24.17
N MET A 134 -3.97 -6.97 24.94
CA MET A 134 -3.77 -5.54 25.20
C MET A 134 -2.54 -5.05 24.42
N PRO A 135 -2.63 -3.96 23.62
CA PRO A 135 -1.48 -3.37 22.94
C PRO A 135 -0.37 -2.97 23.93
N LEU A 136 0.86 -2.85 23.44
CA LEU A 136 1.92 -2.21 24.22
C LEU A 136 1.55 -0.71 24.44
N PRO A 137 2.00 -0.07 25.53
CA PRO A 137 1.70 1.33 25.76
C PRO A 137 2.39 2.22 24.73
N PRO A 138 1.71 3.26 24.22
CA PRO A 138 2.30 4.21 23.26
C PRO A 138 3.43 5.00 23.91
N LYS A 139 4.40 5.38 23.08
CA LYS A 139 5.56 6.20 23.47
C LYS A 139 5.37 7.63 22.95
N ALA A 140 6.34 8.49 23.19
CA ALA A 140 6.43 9.75 22.45
C ALA A 140 7.22 9.48 21.16
N GLU A 141 6.73 10.00 20.03
CA GLU A 141 7.43 9.97 18.75
C GLU A 141 8.89 10.40 18.88
N VAL A 142 9.78 9.69 18.18
CA VAL A 142 11.17 10.10 17.93
C VAL A 142 11.49 9.79 16.48
N CYS A 143 12.08 10.71 15.72
CA CYS A 143 12.19 10.52 14.28
C CYS A 143 13.07 9.31 13.93
N ASN A 144 12.41 8.24 13.49
CA ASN A 144 13.01 6.93 13.28
C ASN A 144 12.29 6.12 12.17
N GLY A 145 11.19 6.63 11.61
CA GLY A 145 10.39 5.94 10.58
C GLY A 145 9.42 4.89 11.14
N LYS A 146 8.94 5.03 12.38
CA LYS A 146 7.95 4.16 13.04
C LYS A 146 6.80 4.96 13.66
N ASP A 147 5.68 4.28 13.83
CA ASP A 147 4.48 4.71 14.56
C ASP A 147 4.71 4.33 16.05
N ASP A 148 5.36 5.21 16.81
CA ASP A 148 5.85 5.00 18.19
C ASP A 148 4.79 5.35 19.25
N ASP A 149 3.95 6.35 18.97
CA ASP A 149 2.71 6.70 19.71
C ASP A 149 1.47 5.92 19.25
N CYS A 150 1.56 5.24 18.11
CA CYS A 150 0.56 4.31 17.59
C CYS A 150 -0.76 4.97 17.12
N ASN A 151 -0.75 6.26 16.77
CA ASN A 151 -1.88 6.96 16.16
C ASN A 151 -2.08 6.63 14.67
N GLY A 152 -1.09 6.01 14.02
CA GLY A 152 -1.14 5.61 12.60
C GLY A 152 -0.52 6.58 11.62
N SER A 153 0.05 7.66 12.13
CA SER A 153 1.08 8.46 11.46
C SER A 153 2.47 7.87 11.75
N VAL A 154 3.52 8.54 11.29
CA VAL A 154 4.92 8.19 11.55
C VAL A 154 5.72 9.50 11.58
N ASP A 155 6.52 9.72 12.61
CA ASP A 155 7.34 10.94 12.81
C ASP A 155 6.51 12.26 12.72
N GLU A 156 5.20 12.26 13.04
CA GLU A 156 4.36 13.42 12.76
C GLU A 156 4.68 14.63 13.65
N GLY A 157 4.86 15.80 13.02
CA GLY A 157 5.36 16.97 13.74
C GLY A 157 6.83 16.85 14.17
N LEU A 158 7.56 15.80 13.76
CA LEU A 158 9.02 15.71 13.91
C LEU A 158 9.78 16.02 12.63
N VAL A 159 9.20 15.77 11.45
CA VAL A 159 9.74 16.20 10.13
C VAL A 159 9.56 17.72 9.98
N THR A 160 10.25 18.47 10.84
CA THR A 160 10.00 19.90 11.07
C THR A 160 11.20 20.81 10.88
N ASN A 161 12.40 20.24 10.75
CA ASN A 161 13.65 20.94 10.51
C ASN A 161 13.66 21.46 9.07
N LEU A 162 13.21 22.70 8.90
CA LEU A 162 13.19 23.44 7.64
C LEU A 162 14.51 24.22 7.51
N THR A 163 15.27 23.97 6.43
CA THR A 163 16.42 24.81 6.10
C THR A 163 15.94 26.21 5.70
N PRO A 164 16.78 27.26 5.87
CA PRO A 164 16.61 28.48 5.09
C PRO A 164 16.53 28.15 3.60
N ASP A 165 15.75 28.92 2.85
CA ASP A 165 15.64 28.77 1.41
C ASP A 165 16.79 29.49 0.70
N ILE A 166 17.47 28.77 -0.17
CA ILE A 166 18.66 29.23 -0.88
C ILE A 166 18.31 29.59 -2.32
N ARG A 167 18.89 30.68 -2.82
CA ARG A 167 18.84 31.07 -4.23
C ARG A 167 19.85 30.22 -5.02
N VAL A 168 19.38 29.51 -6.04
CA VAL A 168 20.19 28.59 -6.87
C VAL A 168 20.75 29.30 -8.11
N THR A 169 19.95 30.13 -8.78
CA THR A 169 20.30 30.91 -9.99
C THR A 169 20.39 32.40 -9.69
N ASN A 170 21.18 33.16 -10.45
CA ASN A 170 21.39 34.59 -10.20
C ASN A 170 21.74 35.30 -11.50
N ASP A 171 20.73 35.51 -12.33
CA ASP A 171 20.89 35.63 -13.78
C ASP A 171 20.19 36.86 -14.38
N PRO A 172 20.67 37.35 -15.54
CA PRO A 172 20.17 38.59 -16.15
C PRO A 172 18.77 38.46 -16.76
N ALA A 173 18.18 37.27 -16.76
CA ALA A 173 16.85 36.95 -17.29
C ALA A 173 16.20 35.83 -16.45
N SER A 174 14.91 35.56 -16.63
CA SER A 174 14.20 34.54 -15.85
C SER A 174 14.72 33.12 -16.05
N SER A 175 14.81 32.39 -14.93
CA SER A 175 14.85 30.92 -14.84
C SER A 175 13.49 30.36 -14.43
N ASP A 176 12.96 29.42 -15.22
CA ASP A 176 11.63 28.83 -15.11
C ASP A 176 11.67 27.29 -15.28
N PHE A 177 10.56 26.61 -14.99
CA PHE A 177 10.39 25.16 -15.20
C PHE A 177 11.49 24.30 -14.54
N VAL A 178 11.70 24.45 -13.23
CA VAL A 178 12.65 23.62 -12.49
C VAL A 178 12.12 22.20 -12.26
N TYR A 179 12.98 21.21 -12.48
CA TYR A 179 12.77 19.80 -12.12
C TYR A 179 13.96 19.28 -11.30
N ALA A 180 13.69 18.46 -10.28
CA ALA A 180 14.71 17.90 -9.38
C ALA A 180 14.89 16.38 -9.58
N GLY A 181 16.11 15.90 -9.39
CA GLY A 181 16.43 14.48 -9.32
C GLY A 181 17.58 14.19 -8.34
N TRP A 182 17.72 12.94 -7.90
CA TRP A 182 18.66 12.54 -6.85
C TRP A 182 19.48 11.33 -7.29
N ASN A 183 20.81 11.38 -7.09
CA ASN A 183 21.73 10.31 -7.49
C ASN A 183 22.24 9.41 -6.35
N GLY A 184 21.61 9.48 -5.17
CA GLY A 184 22.08 8.82 -3.96
C GLY A 184 23.12 9.63 -3.15
N LYS A 185 23.51 10.82 -3.61
CA LYS A 185 24.50 11.68 -2.94
C LYS A 185 24.27 13.19 -3.12
N ASN A 186 23.90 13.58 -4.33
CA ASN A 186 23.68 14.96 -4.76
C ASN A 186 22.29 15.07 -5.40
N PHE A 187 21.64 16.22 -5.23
CA PHE A 187 20.55 16.62 -6.10
C PHE A 187 21.13 17.13 -7.43
N ALA A 188 20.41 16.90 -8.53
CA ALA A 188 20.51 17.69 -9.74
C ALA A 188 19.22 18.51 -9.90
N LEU A 189 19.38 19.77 -10.27
CA LEU A 189 18.29 20.64 -10.71
C LEU A 189 18.52 20.95 -12.19
N ALA A 190 17.48 20.78 -13.01
CA ALA A 190 17.45 21.29 -14.38
C ALA A 190 16.37 22.38 -14.48
N TRP A 191 16.61 23.41 -15.28
CA TRP A 191 15.65 24.49 -15.52
C TRP A 191 15.78 25.04 -16.94
N SER A 192 14.75 25.77 -17.38
CA SER A 192 14.77 26.59 -18.58
C SER A 192 15.24 28.00 -18.21
N ASP A 193 16.20 28.53 -18.94
CA ASP A 193 16.86 29.79 -18.64
C ASP A 193 16.82 30.74 -19.84
N LYS A 194 16.56 32.03 -19.60
CA LYS A 194 16.45 33.04 -20.66
C LYS A 194 17.68 33.96 -20.77
N ARG A 195 18.78 33.68 -20.06
CA ARG A 195 19.98 34.53 -20.01
C ARG A 195 20.69 34.70 -21.36
N ASP A 196 20.32 33.89 -22.35
CA ASP A 196 21.12 33.59 -23.51
C ASP A 196 20.46 33.91 -24.87
N GLY A 197 21.31 34.19 -25.86
CA GLY A 197 20.91 34.46 -27.24
C GLY A 197 20.24 35.81 -27.48
N ALA A 198 20.20 36.23 -28.75
CA ALA A 198 19.72 37.55 -29.16
C ALA A 198 18.20 37.80 -28.96
N ALA A 199 17.47 36.82 -28.43
CA ALA A 199 16.03 36.86 -28.21
C ALA A 199 15.60 36.53 -26.77
N GLN A 200 16.55 36.30 -25.84
CA GLN A 200 16.28 35.78 -24.49
C GLN A 200 15.36 34.54 -24.51
N LYS A 201 15.74 33.59 -25.37
CA LYS A 201 15.04 32.32 -25.59
C LYS A 201 15.36 31.36 -24.46
N GLY A 202 14.46 30.41 -24.19
CA GLY A 202 14.74 29.32 -23.27
C GLY A 202 15.94 28.49 -23.75
N GLU A 203 16.84 28.16 -22.83
CA GLU A 203 17.90 27.16 -22.95
C GLU A 203 17.86 26.28 -21.71
N ILE A 204 18.14 24.97 -21.84
CA ILE A 204 18.20 24.09 -20.67
C ILE A 204 19.56 24.21 -19.98
N TYR A 205 19.50 24.42 -18.68
CA TYR A 205 20.64 24.45 -17.77
C TYR A 205 20.51 23.40 -16.69
N VAL A 206 21.65 22.91 -16.20
CA VAL A 206 21.74 21.93 -15.11
C VAL A 206 22.80 22.35 -14.09
N ALA A 207 22.51 22.10 -12.82
CA ALA A 207 23.46 22.19 -11.72
C ALA A 207 23.23 21.08 -10.69
N THR A 208 24.25 20.80 -9.87
CA THR A 208 24.13 19.88 -8.74
C THR A 208 24.30 20.57 -7.40
N LEU A 209 23.53 20.12 -6.41
CA LEU A 209 23.61 20.47 -5.00
C LEU A 209 24.00 19.23 -4.19
N ASP A 210 24.63 19.38 -3.03
CA ASP A 210 24.89 18.25 -2.13
C ASP A 210 23.63 17.84 -1.33
N ALA A 211 23.78 16.86 -0.45
CA ALA A 211 22.70 16.36 0.42
C ALA A 211 22.08 17.43 1.35
N PHE A 212 22.69 18.61 1.48
CA PHE A 212 22.27 19.75 2.31
C PHE A 212 21.95 20.99 1.46
N GLY A 213 21.76 20.82 0.14
CA GLY A 213 21.45 21.90 -0.79
C GLY A 213 22.66 22.78 -1.18
N ALA A 214 23.86 22.54 -0.63
CA ALA A 214 25.00 23.40 -0.95
C ALA A 214 25.45 23.20 -2.41
N ARG A 215 25.72 24.30 -3.11
CA ARG A 215 26.03 24.33 -4.54
C ARG A 215 27.33 23.57 -4.86
N VAL A 216 27.26 22.49 -5.66
CA VAL A 216 28.43 21.63 -5.99
C VAL A 216 29.01 21.91 -7.37
N THR A 217 28.18 22.09 -8.41
CA THR A 217 28.65 22.41 -9.77
C THR A 217 28.16 23.78 -10.25
N PRO A 218 28.95 24.50 -11.08
CA PRO A 218 28.50 25.71 -11.76
C PRO A 218 27.41 25.39 -12.80
N ASP A 219 26.73 26.43 -13.28
CA ASP A 219 25.68 26.31 -14.29
C ASP A 219 26.23 25.67 -15.56
N THR A 220 25.69 24.51 -15.92
CA THR A 220 26.09 23.75 -17.11
C THR A 220 24.99 23.87 -18.14
N ARG A 221 25.23 24.69 -19.18
CA ARG A 221 24.34 24.81 -20.33
C ARG A 221 24.32 23.49 -21.11
N ILE A 222 23.12 22.98 -21.36
CA ILE A 222 22.92 21.73 -22.11
C ILE A 222 22.62 22.03 -23.58
N THR A 223 21.74 23.00 -23.85
CA THR A 223 21.27 23.32 -25.20
C THR A 223 22.00 24.53 -25.78
N THR A 224 22.26 24.47 -27.09
CA THR A 224 22.87 25.57 -27.87
C THR A 224 22.22 25.64 -29.25
N THR A 225 20.92 25.36 -29.32
CA THR A 225 20.17 25.29 -30.57
C THR A 225 19.81 26.69 -31.07
N THR A 226 19.16 26.81 -32.24
CA THR A 226 18.63 28.11 -32.69
C THR A 226 17.30 28.47 -32.04
N GLY A 227 16.51 27.47 -31.68
CA GLY A 227 15.16 27.58 -31.12
C GLY A 227 15.11 27.79 -29.61
N ALA A 228 13.92 27.76 -29.01
CA ALA A 228 13.74 27.79 -27.56
C ALA A 228 13.66 26.36 -26.99
N SER A 229 14.51 26.07 -26.00
CA SER A 229 14.50 24.84 -25.22
C SER A 229 13.80 25.07 -23.87
N THR A 230 12.83 24.23 -23.51
CA THR A 230 11.93 24.42 -22.36
C THR A 230 11.47 23.10 -21.74
N HIS A 231 10.81 23.17 -20.57
CA HIS A 231 10.18 22.04 -19.87
C HIS A 231 11.13 20.82 -19.68
N PRO A 232 12.25 20.97 -18.95
CA PRO A 232 13.12 19.85 -18.64
C PRO A 232 12.50 18.91 -17.59
N ALA A 233 12.76 17.61 -17.72
CA ALA A 233 12.54 16.59 -16.70
C ALA A 233 13.73 15.62 -16.69
N LEU A 234 14.12 15.09 -15.51
CA LEU A 234 15.34 14.29 -15.39
C LEU A 234 15.21 13.10 -14.42
N ALA A 235 15.78 11.96 -14.80
CA ALA A 235 15.84 10.75 -13.97
C ALA A 235 17.26 10.20 -13.89
N TRP A 236 17.62 9.59 -12.76
CA TRP A 236 18.93 8.97 -12.51
C TRP A 236 18.93 7.48 -12.88
N ASP A 237 19.94 7.01 -13.63
CA ASP A 237 20.04 5.61 -14.10
C ASP A 237 20.94 4.70 -13.25
N GLY A 238 21.68 5.26 -12.29
CA GLY A 238 22.73 4.60 -11.51
C GLY A 238 24.16 5.07 -11.84
N ASN A 239 24.35 5.73 -12.99
CA ASN A 239 25.65 6.21 -13.51
C ASN A 239 25.58 7.70 -13.95
N GLY A 240 24.43 8.11 -14.47
CA GLY A 240 24.17 9.43 -15.04
C GLY A 240 22.69 9.81 -14.99
N TYR A 241 22.36 10.97 -15.54
CA TYR A 241 20.97 11.44 -15.64
C TYR A 241 20.48 11.38 -17.09
N GLY A 242 19.33 10.76 -17.32
CA GLY A 242 18.56 10.95 -18.55
C GLY A 242 17.73 12.22 -18.42
N LEU A 243 18.14 13.28 -19.12
CA LEU A 243 17.40 14.54 -19.23
C LEU A 243 16.56 14.52 -20.50
N VAL A 244 15.27 14.83 -20.38
CA VAL A 244 14.36 15.08 -21.50
C VAL A 244 13.92 16.54 -21.46
N TYR A 245 13.82 17.17 -22.62
CA TYR A 245 13.33 18.55 -22.76
C TYR A 245 12.63 18.74 -24.11
N ALA A 246 11.83 19.79 -24.24
CA ALA A 246 11.27 20.21 -25.52
C ALA A 246 12.12 21.31 -26.16
N ASP A 247 12.39 21.25 -27.47
CA ASP A 247 13.09 22.28 -28.25
C ASP A 247 12.38 22.52 -29.57
N ASP A 248 12.19 23.78 -29.98
CA ASP A 248 11.50 24.12 -31.23
C ASP A 248 12.38 24.16 -32.49
N THR A 249 13.63 23.71 -32.43
CA THR A 249 14.50 23.60 -33.60
C THR A 249 14.19 22.33 -34.44
N PRO A 250 13.84 22.43 -35.74
CA PRO A 250 13.87 23.60 -36.63
C PRO A 250 12.46 24.13 -37.04
N GLY A 251 11.44 23.97 -36.20
CA GLY A 251 10.06 24.37 -36.50
C GLY A 251 9.14 24.45 -35.27
N ASN A 252 8.53 23.33 -34.89
CA ASN A 252 7.66 23.19 -33.73
C ASN A 252 8.41 22.57 -32.53
N PRO A 253 7.99 22.84 -31.27
CA PRO A 253 8.51 22.13 -30.10
C PRO A 253 8.41 20.61 -30.23
N GLU A 254 9.53 19.94 -30.01
CA GLU A 254 9.71 18.49 -30.11
C GLU A 254 10.62 18.03 -28.98
N LEU A 255 10.47 16.78 -28.53
CA LEU A 255 11.26 16.25 -27.43
C LEU A 255 12.66 15.81 -27.89
N PHE A 256 13.64 16.06 -27.04
CA PHE A 256 15.01 15.59 -27.14
C PHE A 256 15.46 14.96 -25.82
N PHE A 257 16.27 13.92 -25.91
CA PHE A 257 16.93 13.26 -24.80
C PHE A 257 18.43 13.58 -24.82
N GLN A 258 19.00 13.91 -23.67
CA GLN A 258 20.44 14.07 -23.49
C GLN A 258 20.86 13.29 -22.23
N HIS A 259 21.77 12.33 -22.39
CA HIS A 259 22.39 11.68 -21.24
C HIS A 259 23.42 12.63 -20.60
N LEU A 260 23.46 12.71 -19.28
CA LEU A 260 24.37 13.54 -18.50
C LEU A 260 25.24 12.68 -17.58
N ASP A 261 26.47 13.11 -17.31
CA ASP A 261 27.27 12.52 -16.24
C ASP A 261 26.73 12.90 -14.84
N ALA A 262 27.26 12.25 -13.80
CA ALA A 262 26.89 12.53 -12.40
C ALA A 262 27.18 13.97 -11.91
N THR A 263 27.82 14.82 -12.72
CA THR A 263 28.07 16.24 -12.46
C THR A 263 27.16 17.18 -13.26
N GLY A 264 26.29 16.63 -14.12
CA GLY A 264 25.35 17.35 -14.96
C GLY A 264 25.84 17.67 -16.38
N LYS A 265 26.96 17.08 -16.84
CA LYS A 265 27.55 17.40 -18.16
C LYS A 265 27.05 16.47 -19.27
N PRO A 266 26.74 17.00 -20.47
CA PRO A 266 26.24 16.18 -21.58
C PRO A 266 27.26 15.14 -22.06
N GLN A 267 26.79 13.91 -22.23
CA GLN A 267 27.52 12.79 -22.82
C GLN A 267 27.01 12.53 -24.25
N GLY A 268 27.90 12.69 -25.24
CA GLY A 268 27.51 12.57 -26.65
C GLY A 268 26.68 13.76 -27.15
N ALA A 269 25.77 13.52 -28.09
CA ALA A 269 24.87 14.52 -28.64
C ALA A 269 23.41 14.11 -28.40
N ALA A 270 22.54 15.11 -28.23
CA ALA A 270 21.13 14.88 -27.93
C ALA A 270 20.39 14.10 -29.03
N VAL A 271 19.55 13.16 -28.62
CA VAL A 271 18.74 12.31 -29.49
C VAL A 271 17.32 12.85 -29.55
N ARG A 272 16.85 13.25 -30.74
CA ARG A 272 15.48 13.72 -30.92
C ARG A 272 14.47 12.56 -30.75
N LEU A 273 13.59 12.69 -29.77
CA LEU A 273 12.60 11.67 -29.39
C LEU A 273 11.28 11.78 -30.16
N THR A 274 10.88 12.95 -30.65
CA THR A 274 9.62 13.09 -31.42
C THR A 274 9.85 13.78 -32.77
N ASN A 275 8.96 13.50 -33.73
CA ASN A 275 8.87 14.24 -35.00
C ASN A 275 7.39 14.25 -35.42
N ALA A 276 6.60 15.00 -34.66
CA ALA A 276 5.18 15.17 -34.83
C ALA A 276 4.85 16.23 -35.92
N THR A 277 3.56 16.38 -36.23
CA THR A 277 3.03 17.48 -37.06
C THR A 277 2.51 18.65 -36.23
N GLY A 278 2.68 18.59 -34.91
CA GLY A 278 2.32 19.59 -33.93
C GLY A 278 3.24 19.45 -32.71
N ASN A 279 3.13 20.36 -31.76
CA ASN A 279 4.04 20.45 -30.62
C ASN A 279 3.99 19.19 -29.75
N SER A 280 5.17 18.67 -29.38
CA SER A 280 5.38 17.74 -28.26
C SER A 280 6.01 18.51 -27.09
N LEU A 281 5.33 18.58 -25.94
CA LEU A 281 5.64 19.45 -24.80
C LEU A 281 5.41 18.73 -23.46
N TRP A 282 5.82 19.37 -22.36
CA TRP A 282 5.63 18.87 -20.97
C TRP A 282 6.01 17.38 -20.81
N PRO A 283 7.29 17.02 -21.05
CA PRO A 283 7.76 15.67 -20.78
C PRO A 283 7.88 15.41 -19.28
N ASP A 284 7.59 14.18 -18.86
CA ASP A 284 8.05 13.59 -17.61
C ASP A 284 8.82 12.29 -17.91
N VAL A 285 9.84 11.97 -17.12
CA VAL A 285 10.78 10.86 -17.38
C VAL A 285 11.13 10.10 -16.11
N VAL A 286 11.17 8.76 -16.22
CA VAL A 286 11.58 7.86 -15.14
C VAL A 286 12.56 6.79 -15.63
N TRP A 287 13.38 6.29 -14.70
CA TRP A 287 14.23 5.12 -14.90
C TRP A 287 13.54 3.87 -14.34
N THR A 288 13.53 2.79 -15.13
CA THR A 288 12.90 1.50 -14.74
C THR A 288 13.85 0.57 -13.95
N GLY A 289 15.14 0.90 -13.89
CA GLY A 289 16.21 -0.03 -13.53
C GLY A 289 17.01 -0.54 -14.74
N THR A 290 16.46 -0.45 -15.96
CA THR A 290 17.12 -0.95 -17.20
C THR A 290 16.97 -0.06 -18.45
N GLU A 291 15.92 0.75 -18.50
CA GLU A 291 15.59 1.66 -19.61
C GLU A 291 14.87 2.91 -19.05
N PHE A 292 14.91 4.02 -19.78
CA PHE A 292 14.10 5.19 -19.47
C PHE A 292 12.70 5.06 -20.10
N ALA A 293 11.72 5.65 -19.44
CA ALA A 293 10.37 5.82 -19.98
C ALA A 293 9.96 7.29 -19.89
N VAL A 294 9.30 7.78 -20.94
CA VAL A 294 8.95 9.19 -21.14
C VAL A 294 7.44 9.27 -21.46
N ALA A 295 6.74 10.20 -20.83
CA ALA A 295 5.37 10.58 -21.19
C ALA A 295 5.27 12.08 -21.49
N TRP A 296 4.37 12.51 -22.38
CA TRP A 296 4.31 13.92 -22.81
C TRP A 296 2.95 14.34 -23.42
N GLU A 297 2.74 15.65 -23.50
CA GLU A 297 1.64 16.29 -24.25
C GLU A 297 1.97 16.37 -25.74
N ASP A 298 1.12 15.83 -26.60
CA ASP A 298 1.33 15.88 -28.05
C ASP A 298 0.12 16.43 -28.81
N SER A 299 0.35 17.47 -29.60
CA SER A 299 -0.69 18.18 -30.36
C SER A 299 -0.71 17.83 -31.85
N ARG A 300 -0.18 16.65 -32.25
CA ARG A 300 -0.27 16.15 -33.65
C ARG A 300 -1.70 16.02 -34.19
N ALA A 301 -2.70 15.87 -33.32
CA ALA A 301 -4.13 15.88 -33.65
C ALA A 301 -4.77 17.29 -33.65
N GLY A 302 -3.95 18.35 -33.55
CA GLY A 302 -4.35 19.75 -33.42
C GLY A 302 -4.36 20.23 -31.97
N ALA A 303 -4.06 21.52 -31.73
CA ALA A 303 -3.92 22.09 -30.39
C ALA A 303 -5.22 22.08 -29.52
N ALA A 304 -6.39 21.86 -30.13
CA ALA A 304 -7.64 21.61 -29.40
C ALA A 304 -7.76 20.17 -28.87
N ASN A 305 -7.00 19.23 -29.44
CA ASN A 305 -7.02 17.80 -29.17
C ASN A 305 -5.57 17.36 -28.83
N THR A 306 -4.97 18.02 -27.84
CA THR A 306 -3.68 17.55 -27.29
C THR A 306 -3.90 16.21 -26.62
N ASP A 307 -3.07 15.23 -26.93
CA ASP A 307 -3.14 13.85 -26.45
C ASP A 307 -2.00 13.58 -25.46
N ILE A 308 -2.14 12.57 -24.59
CA ILE A 308 -1.00 12.03 -23.84
C ILE A 308 -0.37 10.85 -24.59
N TYR A 309 0.94 10.92 -24.81
CA TYR A 309 1.76 9.85 -25.40
C TYR A 309 2.81 9.30 -24.42
N PHE A 310 3.28 8.09 -24.69
CA PHE A 310 4.29 7.36 -23.94
C PHE A 310 5.32 6.69 -24.87
N LEU A 311 6.58 6.59 -24.44
CA LEU A 311 7.67 5.93 -25.16
C LEU A 311 8.74 5.41 -24.17
N ARG A 312 9.43 4.33 -24.51
CA ARG A 312 10.65 3.87 -23.81
C ARG A 312 11.88 4.12 -24.66
N VAL A 313 13.01 4.41 -24.01
CA VAL A 313 14.30 4.61 -24.65
C VAL A 313 15.41 3.93 -23.85
N ASP A 314 16.46 3.45 -24.51
CA ASP A 314 17.63 2.92 -23.80
C ASP A 314 18.38 4.04 -23.04
N ALA A 315 19.38 3.66 -22.25
CA ALA A 315 20.21 4.61 -21.49
C ALA A 315 20.97 5.63 -22.36
N GLN A 316 20.93 5.51 -23.71
CA GLN A 316 21.50 6.44 -24.67
C GLN A 316 20.43 7.18 -25.49
N GLY A 317 19.14 7.08 -25.12
CA GLY A 317 18.04 7.83 -25.73
C GLY A 317 17.46 7.22 -27.00
N LYS A 318 17.90 6.02 -27.41
CA LYS A 318 17.37 5.36 -28.62
C LYS A 318 16.04 4.66 -28.30
N LYS A 319 15.03 4.91 -29.15
CA LYS A 319 13.66 4.36 -29.02
C LYS A 319 13.62 2.83 -28.87
N ILE A 320 12.84 2.35 -27.90
CA ILE A 320 12.54 0.93 -27.65
C ILE A 320 11.04 0.68 -27.89
N GLY A 321 10.71 0.26 -29.11
CA GLY A 321 9.34 0.09 -29.58
C GLY A 321 8.80 1.32 -30.28
N THR A 322 7.48 1.53 -30.23
CA THR A 322 6.78 2.65 -30.85
C THR A 322 6.16 3.57 -29.80
N GLU A 323 5.86 4.79 -30.21
CA GLU A 323 5.08 5.74 -29.40
C GLU A 323 3.66 5.18 -29.16
N VAL A 324 3.15 5.29 -27.94
CA VAL A 324 1.83 4.79 -27.52
C VAL A 324 0.96 5.97 -27.13
N LYS A 325 -0.16 6.19 -27.83
CA LYS A 325 -1.20 7.13 -27.38
C LYS A 325 -1.94 6.48 -26.18
N VAL A 326 -1.92 7.11 -25.01
CA VAL A 326 -2.29 6.44 -23.75
C VAL A 326 -3.80 6.43 -23.50
N THR A 327 -4.48 7.52 -23.87
CA THR A 327 -5.94 7.65 -23.90
C THR A 327 -6.44 7.57 -25.34
N THR A 328 -7.69 7.15 -25.56
CA THR A 328 -8.34 7.19 -26.89
C THR A 328 -9.53 8.15 -26.92
N ASP A 329 -9.63 9.05 -25.94
CA ASP A 329 -10.60 10.14 -25.96
C ASP A 329 -10.30 11.14 -27.09
N GLY A 330 -11.28 11.98 -27.42
CA GLY A 330 -11.20 12.99 -28.47
C GLY A 330 -11.04 14.43 -27.96
N SER A 331 -11.21 14.66 -26.65
CA SER A 331 -10.98 15.95 -26.03
C SER A 331 -9.49 16.19 -25.75
N LYS A 332 -9.14 17.40 -25.30
CA LYS A 332 -7.78 17.74 -24.84
C LYS A 332 -7.41 16.99 -23.55
N GLN A 333 -6.18 16.51 -23.47
CA GLN A 333 -5.45 16.19 -22.25
C GLN A 333 -4.19 17.04 -22.11
N ASN A 334 -3.73 17.25 -20.87
CA ASN A 334 -2.51 17.99 -20.56
C ASN A 334 -1.89 17.57 -19.21
N SER A 335 -0.69 18.06 -18.91
CA SER A 335 0.05 17.84 -17.65
C SER A 335 0.18 16.36 -17.25
N PRO A 336 0.86 15.53 -18.07
CA PRO A 336 1.13 14.13 -17.73
C PRO A 336 2.23 14.00 -16.68
N ILE A 337 2.04 13.11 -15.71
CA ILE A 337 3.07 12.71 -14.74
C ILE A 337 3.16 11.18 -14.70
N LEU A 338 4.37 10.66 -14.77
CA LEU A 338 4.73 9.26 -14.96
C LEU A 338 5.57 8.77 -13.78
N LYS A 339 5.17 7.68 -13.11
CA LYS A 339 5.99 7.01 -12.08
C LYS A 339 6.07 5.50 -12.33
N TRP A 340 7.14 4.86 -11.85
CA TRP A 340 7.43 3.43 -11.99
C TRP A 340 7.22 2.70 -10.66
N ASP A 341 6.59 1.52 -10.68
CA ASP A 341 6.32 0.69 -9.48
C ASP A 341 7.22 -0.57 -9.35
N GLY A 342 8.18 -0.76 -10.26
CA GLY A 342 8.99 -1.98 -10.35
C GLY A 342 8.44 -3.06 -11.30
N GLN A 343 7.21 -2.91 -11.81
CA GLN A 343 6.55 -3.87 -12.73
C GLN A 343 5.90 -3.20 -13.95
N GLY A 344 5.60 -1.92 -13.87
CA GLY A 344 4.94 -1.11 -14.87
C GLY A 344 4.86 0.36 -14.42
N PHE A 345 4.07 1.15 -15.14
CA PHE A 345 3.94 2.57 -14.86
C PHE A 345 2.57 2.90 -14.24
N GLY A 346 2.53 3.98 -13.47
CA GLY A 346 1.33 4.77 -13.22
C GLY A 346 1.48 6.07 -13.99
N LEU A 347 0.41 6.50 -14.66
CA LEU A 347 0.37 7.77 -15.37
C LEU A 347 -0.88 8.55 -14.95
N ALA A 348 -0.71 9.77 -14.48
CA ALA A 348 -1.79 10.72 -14.19
C ALA A 348 -1.78 11.87 -15.20
N TRP A 349 -2.94 12.45 -15.53
CA TRP A 349 -3.05 13.62 -16.41
C TRP A 349 -4.32 14.45 -16.14
N THR A 350 -4.35 15.69 -16.63
CA THR A 350 -5.54 16.54 -16.71
C THR A 350 -6.30 16.24 -18.00
N ASP A 351 -7.63 16.11 -17.95
CA ASP A 351 -8.46 15.68 -19.06
C ASP A 351 -9.72 16.56 -19.22
N SER A 352 -10.02 16.96 -20.45
CA SER A 352 -11.13 17.85 -20.80
C SER A 352 -12.32 17.12 -21.46
N ARG A 353 -12.46 15.80 -21.28
CA ARG A 353 -13.64 15.03 -21.77
C ARG A 353 -14.93 15.30 -20.99
N ASN A 354 -14.82 15.98 -19.85
CA ASN A 354 -15.94 16.42 -19.02
C ASN A 354 -16.15 17.94 -19.20
N THR A 355 -17.29 18.48 -18.75
CA THR A 355 -17.63 19.91 -18.88
C THR A 355 -16.55 20.83 -18.30
N ASP A 356 -16.03 20.43 -17.15
CA ASP A 356 -14.88 20.99 -16.48
C ASP A 356 -13.73 19.97 -16.55
N ARG A 357 -12.47 20.42 -16.42
CA ARG A 357 -11.34 19.48 -16.45
C ARG A 357 -11.40 18.54 -15.26
N GLN A 358 -10.89 17.33 -15.44
CA GLN A 358 -10.81 16.30 -14.40
C GLN A 358 -9.43 15.63 -14.43
N VAL A 359 -8.98 15.11 -13.30
CA VAL A 359 -7.75 14.31 -13.23
C VAL A 359 -8.07 12.85 -13.50
N TYR A 360 -7.35 12.25 -14.45
CA TYR A 360 -7.44 10.82 -14.78
C TYR A 360 -6.13 10.11 -14.48
N PHE A 361 -6.23 8.80 -14.25
CA PHE A 361 -5.10 7.89 -14.06
C PHE A 361 -5.25 6.66 -14.95
N ALA A 362 -4.12 6.10 -15.42
CA ALA A 362 -4.06 4.76 -15.96
C ALA A 362 -2.82 4.02 -15.48
N LYS A 363 -3.00 2.73 -15.19
CA LYS A 363 -1.91 1.77 -15.04
C LYS A 363 -1.41 1.37 -16.42
N LEU A 364 -0.09 1.35 -16.62
CA LEU A 364 0.56 0.78 -17.80
C LEU A 364 1.42 -0.42 -17.39
N SER A 365 1.61 -1.37 -18.32
CA SER A 365 2.60 -2.44 -18.21
C SER A 365 4.03 -1.93 -18.43
N ALA A 366 5.04 -2.74 -18.14
CA ALA A 366 6.44 -2.46 -18.50
C ALA A 366 6.67 -2.14 -19.99
N THR A 367 5.74 -2.48 -20.89
CA THR A 367 5.81 -2.16 -22.34
C THR A 367 4.95 -0.96 -22.74
N GLY A 368 4.44 -0.18 -21.78
CA GLY A 368 3.61 1.00 -22.02
C GLY A 368 2.14 0.72 -22.38
N GLN A 369 1.75 -0.56 -22.45
CA GLN A 369 0.36 -0.92 -22.79
C GLN A 369 -0.56 -0.73 -21.59
N ARG A 370 -1.72 -0.10 -21.80
CA ARG A 370 -2.70 0.24 -20.75
C ARG A 370 -3.32 -1.01 -20.12
N MET A 371 -3.31 -1.07 -18.80
CA MET A 371 -3.84 -2.15 -17.99
C MET A 371 -5.18 -1.74 -17.37
N GLY A 372 -6.28 -2.26 -17.92
CA GLY A 372 -7.63 -1.94 -17.48
C GLY A 372 -8.20 -0.63 -18.06
N SER A 373 -9.22 -0.09 -17.38
CA SER A 373 -9.89 1.16 -17.72
C SER A 373 -9.16 2.38 -17.15
N GLU A 374 -9.25 3.51 -17.85
CA GLU A 374 -8.88 4.83 -17.33
C GLU A 374 -9.77 5.18 -16.13
N VAL A 375 -9.18 5.72 -15.06
CA VAL A 375 -9.85 6.04 -13.79
C VAL A 375 -9.95 7.54 -13.63
N ASN A 376 -11.16 8.10 -13.61
CA ASN A 376 -11.37 9.47 -13.18
C ASN A 376 -11.07 9.56 -11.67
N VAL A 377 -9.95 10.20 -11.31
CA VAL A 377 -9.43 10.30 -9.95
C VAL A 377 -10.27 11.29 -9.15
N SER A 378 -10.35 12.54 -9.62
CA SER A 378 -11.05 13.64 -8.94
C SER A 378 -12.55 13.37 -8.80
N ALA A 379 -13.19 12.91 -9.88
CA ALA A 379 -14.62 12.59 -9.98
C ALA A 379 -15.55 13.66 -9.38
N THR A 380 -15.26 14.93 -9.68
CA THR A 380 -16.05 16.10 -9.27
C THR A 380 -16.89 16.62 -10.45
N THR A 381 -17.71 17.64 -10.16
CA THR A 381 -18.42 18.46 -11.16
C THR A 381 -17.84 19.88 -11.19
N PHE A 382 -16.52 20.00 -11.04
CA PHE A 382 -15.78 21.25 -10.90
C PHE A 382 -14.36 21.06 -11.46
N ASP A 383 -13.76 22.13 -11.98
CA ASP A 383 -12.43 22.06 -12.59
C ASP A 383 -11.36 21.47 -11.64
N ALA A 384 -10.70 20.41 -12.10
CA ALA A 384 -9.68 19.66 -11.37
C ALA A 384 -8.53 19.29 -12.34
N ALA A 385 -7.31 19.69 -12.00
CA ALA A 385 -6.18 19.67 -12.95
C ALA A 385 -4.80 19.67 -12.27
N TRP A 386 -3.75 19.72 -13.09
CA TRP A 386 -2.34 19.80 -12.66
C TRP A 386 -1.99 18.75 -11.59
N PRO A 387 -2.07 17.46 -11.94
CA PRO A 387 -1.75 16.40 -10.99
C PRO A 387 -0.23 16.27 -10.76
N ASP A 388 0.13 15.68 -9.62
CA ASP A 388 1.40 14.98 -9.42
C ASP A 388 1.12 13.62 -8.74
N LEU A 389 2.08 12.70 -8.81
CA LEU A 389 1.91 11.27 -8.55
C LEU A 389 3.08 10.74 -7.74
N ALA A 390 2.81 10.03 -6.65
CA ALA A 390 3.79 9.23 -5.91
C ALA A 390 3.36 7.75 -5.84
N TYR A 391 4.32 6.86 -5.58
CA TYR A 391 4.07 5.43 -5.34
C TYR A 391 4.70 4.99 -4.02
N SER A 392 3.92 4.40 -3.12
CA SER A 392 4.36 4.04 -1.77
C SER A 392 5.14 2.72 -1.67
N GLY A 393 5.31 2.01 -2.78
CA GLY A 393 5.70 0.59 -2.79
C GLY A 393 4.51 -0.38 -2.78
N SER A 394 3.27 0.13 -2.64
CA SER A 394 2.04 -0.68 -2.71
C SER A 394 0.84 0.04 -3.34
N GLU A 395 0.74 1.36 -3.13
CA GLU A 395 -0.37 2.22 -3.56
C GLU A 395 0.15 3.46 -4.31
N TRP A 396 -0.70 4.06 -5.13
CA TRP A 396 -0.44 5.37 -5.72
C TRP A 396 -1.12 6.46 -4.90
N ALA A 397 -0.46 7.61 -4.73
CA ALA A 397 -1.11 8.83 -4.27
C ALA A 397 -1.07 9.86 -5.41
N VAL A 398 -2.25 10.36 -5.80
CA VAL A 398 -2.39 11.44 -6.77
C VAL A 398 -2.79 12.71 -6.03
N VAL A 399 -2.00 13.78 -6.17
CA VAL A 399 -2.38 15.14 -5.75
C VAL A 399 -2.88 15.95 -6.94
N TRP A 400 -3.75 16.94 -6.73
CA TRP A 400 -4.19 17.88 -7.76
C TRP A 400 -4.78 19.17 -7.15
N HIS A 401 -5.04 20.20 -7.97
CA HIS A 401 -5.79 21.39 -7.54
C HIS A 401 -7.26 21.36 -8.01
N ASP A 402 -8.19 21.77 -7.14
CA ASP A 402 -9.63 21.51 -7.29
C ASP A 402 -10.48 22.76 -7.01
N ALA A 403 -11.31 23.15 -7.97
CA ALA A 403 -12.09 24.39 -7.95
C ALA A 403 -13.47 24.27 -7.28
N ARG A 404 -13.76 23.21 -6.49
CA ARG A 404 -15.10 23.00 -5.89
C ARG A 404 -15.56 24.05 -4.87
N PHE A 405 -14.70 25.00 -4.49
CA PHE A 405 -15.04 26.17 -3.67
C PHE A 405 -15.04 27.49 -4.48
N GLY A 406 -14.94 27.41 -5.81
CA GLY A 406 -14.87 28.53 -6.74
C GLY A 406 -13.53 28.57 -7.49
N SER A 407 -13.54 29.08 -8.72
CA SER A 407 -12.34 29.15 -9.58
C SER A 407 -11.24 30.10 -9.07
N SER A 408 -11.58 31.02 -8.17
CA SER A 408 -10.63 31.86 -7.43
C SER A 408 -10.21 31.28 -6.07
N ASN A 409 -10.70 30.10 -5.70
CA ASN A 409 -10.41 29.40 -4.46
C ASN A 409 -10.19 27.91 -4.73
N THR A 410 -9.19 27.60 -5.57
CA THR A 410 -8.74 26.22 -5.80
C THR A 410 -8.04 25.68 -4.56
N GLU A 411 -8.21 24.39 -4.30
CA GLU A 411 -7.65 23.72 -3.12
C GLU A 411 -6.90 22.45 -3.52
N VAL A 412 -5.83 22.12 -2.83
CA VAL A 412 -5.06 20.90 -3.05
C VAL A 412 -5.83 19.71 -2.45
N TYR A 413 -6.00 18.66 -3.25
CA TYR A 413 -6.57 17.38 -2.83
C TYR A 413 -5.60 16.23 -3.08
N LEU A 414 -5.79 15.13 -2.35
CA LEU A 414 -5.10 13.86 -2.54
C LEU A 414 -6.10 12.70 -2.61
N GLN A 415 -5.87 11.74 -3.51
CA GLN A 415 -6.60 10.47 -3.59
C GLN A 415 -5.61 9.32 -3.68
N ARG A 416 -5.77 8.35 -2.78
CA ARG A 416 -5.06 7.06 -2.85
C ARG A 416 -5.73 6.12 -3.85
N LEU A 417 -4.91 5.36 -4.57
CA LEU A 417 -5.30 4.27 -5.47
C LEU A 417 -4.55 3.00 -5.06
N SER A 418 -5.17 1.83 -5.15
CA SER A 418 -4.45 0.55 -5.04
C SER A 418 -3.38 0.44 -6.12
N GLY A 419 -2.41 -0.47 -5.99
CA GLY A 419 -1.40 -0.71 -7.04
C GLY A 419 -1.99 -0.95 -8.45
N SER A 420 -3.25 -1.43 -8.55
CA SER A 420 -3.99 -1.60 -9.81
C SER A 420 -4.77 -0.36 -10.30
N GLY A 421 -4.68 0.78 -9.61
CA GLY A 421 -5.35 2.04 -9.95
C GLY A 421 -6.75 2.26 -9.34
N ALA A 422 -7.26 1.36 -8.50
CA ALA A 422 -8.62 1.48 -7.94
C ALA A 422 -8.66 2.40 -6.70
N LYS A 423 -9.55 3.41 -6.69
CA LYS A 423 -9.63 4.41 -5.61
C LYS A 423 -9.84 3.79 -4.21
N GLN A 424 -9.01 4.22 -3.27
CA GLN A 424 -9.04 3.82 -1.85
C GLN A 424 -9.57 4.97 -1.00
N GLY A 425 -10.72 4.78 -0.35
CA GLY A 425 -11.37 5.82 0.44
C GLY A 425 -11.81 7.04 -0.40
N ALA A 426 -12.12 8.14 0.30
CA ALA A 426 -12.47 9.42 -0.32
C ALA A 426 -11.25 10.34 -0.44
N ALA A 427 -11.28 11.26 -1.40
CA ALA A 427 -10.24 12.26 -1.57
C ALA A 427 -10.15 13.22 -0.36
N THR A 428 -8.95 13.41 0.18
CA THR A 428 -8.67 14.29 1.32
C THR A 428 -8.23 15.67 0.85
N ARG A 429 -8.79 16.74 1.44
CA ARG A 429 -8.39 18.13 1.19
C ARG A 429 -7.15 18.45 2.03
N LEU A 430 -6.06 18.87 1.39
CA LEU A 430 -4.79 19.19 2.05
C LEU A 430 -4.72 20.68 2.45
N SER A 431 -4.86 21.60 1.50
CA SER A 431 -4.88 23.05 1.80
C SER A 431 -6.22 23.48 2.42
N GLN A 432 -6.22 24.54 3.24
CA GLN A 432 -7.44 25.24 3.65
C GLN A 432 -7.23 26.74 3.59
N ALA A 433 -7.09 27.26 2.36
CA ALA A 433 -6.76 28.65 2.09
C ALA A 433 -8.01 29.54 1.95
N ASN A 434 -7.76 30.85 1.84
CA ASN A 434 -8.64 31.79 1.14
C ASN A 434 -7.86 32.34 -0.06
N GLY A 435 -8.09 31.80 -1.25
CA GLY A 435 -7.35 32.11 -2.47
C GLY A 435 -6.95 30.87 -3.27
N PHE A 436 -6.14 31.05 -4.30
CA PHE A 436 -5.62 29.94 -5.11
C PHE A 436 -4.64 29.10 -4.29
N SER A 437 -4.89 27.79 -4.23
CA SER A 437 -3.89 26.77 -3.90
C SER A 437 -3.75 25.83 -5.10
N GLY A 438 -2.53 25.45 -5.48
CA GLY A 438 -2.30 24.58 -6.63
C GLY A 438 -0.84 24.43 -7.05
N TYR A 439 -0.62 23.83 -8.21
CA TYR A 439 0.70 23.37 -8.68
C TYR A 439 1.41 22.55 -7.58
N ALA A 440 0.69 21.56 -7.05
CA ALA A 440 1.17 20.72 -5.98
C ALA A 440 2.14 19.66 -6.51
N SER A 441 3.13 19.30 -5.69
CA SER A 441 4.05 18.19 -5.96
C SER A 441 4.18 17.27 -4.76
N ILE A 442 4.43 15.98 -5.00
CA ILE A 442 4.41 14.91 -4.00
C ILE A 442 5.56 13.93 -4.20
N ASP A 443 6.18 13.51 -3.09
CA ASP A 443 7.03 12.31 -3.08
C ASP A 443 6.86 11.52 -1.77
N TRP A 444 7.37 10.28 -1.73
CA TRP A 444 7.24 9.31 -0.65
C TRP A 444 8.58 9.04 0.04
N ASN A 445 8.63 9.18 1.38
CA ASN A 445 9.88 8.93 2.12
C ASN A 445 10.13 7.47 2.50
N GLY A 446 9.10 6.61 2.39
CA GLY A 446 9.08 5.24 2.89
C GLY A 446 7.90 4.93 3.80
N TYR A 447 7.30 5.95 4.42
CA TYR A 447 6.24 5.83 5.44
C TYR A 447 5.17 6.93 5.40
N GLU A 448 5.51 8.14 4.91
CA GLU A 448 4.57 9.21 4.62
C GLU A 448 4.93 9.96 3.32
N TYR A 449 3.97 10.74 2.82
CA TYR A 449 4.15 11.62 1.67
C TYR A 449 4.53 13.03 2.12
N GLY A 450 5.51 13.62 1.44
CA GLY A 450 5.80 15.04 1.53
C GLY A 450 5.10 15.77 0.38
N VAL A 451 4.17 16.67 0.69
CA VAL A 451 3.41 17.42 -0.33
C VAL A 451 3.72 18.91 -0.22
N SER A 452 4.14 19.54 -1.31
CA SER A 452 4.29 20.99 -1.44
C SER A 452 3.29 21.58 -2.44
N TRP A 453 2.96 22.88 -2.33
CA TRP A 453 2.09 23.59 -3.28
C TRP A 453 2.33 25.11 -3.24
N GLN A 454 1.91 25.82 -4.30
CA GLN A 454 1.72 27.28 -4.27
C GLN A 454 0.39 27.61 -3.58
N ASP A 455 0.40 28.60 -2.69
CA ASP A 455 -0.75 29.10 -1.95
C ASP A 455 -0.74 30.64 -1.89
N ASP A 456 -1.84 31.26 -2.30
CA ASP A 456 -1.97 32.71 -2.45
C ASP A 456 -2.57 33.40 -1.21
N ARG A 457 -2.85 32.67 -0.11
CA ARG A 457 -3.54 33.21 1.10
C ARG A 457 -2.89 34.45 1.74
N GLY A 458 -1.62 34.71 1.44
CA GLY A 458 -0.88 35.88 1.91
C GLY A 458 -1.05 37.14 1.04
N GLY A 459 -1.81 37.07 -0.05
CA GLY A 459 -1.92 38.13 -1.06
C GLY A 459 -0.80 38.13 -2.11
N SER A 460 0.13 37.18 -2.03
CA SER A 460 1.15 36.88 -3.04
C SER A 460 1.45 35.37 -3.03
N PRO A 461 1.66 34.73 -4.19
CA PRO A 461 2.07 33.32 -4.29
C PRO A 461 3.23 32.97 -3.35
N THR A 462 3.02 31.94 -2.54
CA THR A 462 3.98 31.42 -1.55
C THR A 462 3.98 29.90 -1.62
N ILE A 463 5.16 29.25 -1.60
CA ILE A 463 5.23 27.79 -1.48
C ILE A 463 5.01 27.36 -0.03
N TYR A 464 4.11 26.41 0.18
CA TYR A 464 3.87 25.70 1.43
C TYR A 464 4.18 24.20 1.29
N PHE A 465 4.29 23.54 2.44
CA PHE A 465 4.47 22.09 2.60
C PHE A 465 3.59 21.55 3.73
N ALA A 466 3.17 20.30 3.61
CA ALA A 466 2.69 19.49 4.73
C ALA A 466 3.15 18.03 4.60
N GLN A 467 3.34 17.41 5.77
CA GLN A 467 3.38 15.96 5.93
C GLN A 467 1.99 15.37 5.63
N VAL A 468 1.90 14.20 5.01
CA VAL A 468 0.64 13.48 4.78
C VAL A 468 0.86 11.98 4.96
N SER A 469 0.15 11.36 5.90
CA SER A 469 0.33 9.94 6.28
C SER A 469 0.17 8.96 5.11
N ALA A 470 0.66 7.73 5.29
CA ALA A 470 0.41 6.61 4.36
C ALA A 470 -1.05 6.47 3.92
N GLN A 471 -2.00 6.76 4.83
CA GLN A 471 -3.44 6.64 4.61
C GLN A 471 -4.05 7.89 3.94
N GLY A 472 -3.24 8.91 3.61
CA GLY A 472 -3.63 10.12 2.90
C GLY A 472 -4.13 11.25 3.80
N GLN A 473 -3.94 11.17 5.12
CA GLN A 473 -4.39 12.19 6.07
C GLN A 473 -3.29 13.21 6.32
N LYS A 474 -3.63 14.50 6.36
CA LYS A 474 -2.67 15.58 6.54
C LYS A 474 -2.16 15.64 7.98
N ASN A 475 -0.84 15.57 8.13
CA ASN A 475 -0.14 15.52 9.41
C ASN A 475 0.39 16.91 9.78
N GLY A 476 0.20 17.30 11.05
CA GLY A 476 0.76 18.53 11.62
C GLY A 476 0.25 19.85 11.00
N ALA A 477 1.05 20.90 11.17
CA ALA A 477 0.78 22.23 10.66
C ALA A 477 1.56 22.52 9.37
N GLU A 478 0.94 23.26 8.45
CA GLU A 478 1.55 23.66 7.17
C GLU A 478 2.77 24.56 7.39
N LYS A 479 3.84 24.33 6.62
CA LYS A 479 5.09 25.08 6.68
C LYS A 479 5.22 25.95 5.44
N LYS A 480 5.42 27.25 5.62
CA LYS A 480 5.85 28.16 4.55
C LYS A 480 7.31 27.84 4.19
N LEU A 481 7.58 27.44 2.95
CA LEU A 481 8.94 27.14 2.45
C LEU A 481 9.63 28.40 1.89
N SER A 482 8.94 29.15 1.04
CA SER A 482 9.52 30.30 0.33
C SER A 482 9.41 31.58 1.16
N ASN A 483 10.54 32.20 1.53
CA ASN A 483 10.54 33.49 2.24
C ASN A 483 10.37 34.69 1.28
N GLY A 484 10.61 35.92 1.76
CA GLY A 484 10.58 37.13 0.94
C GLY A 484 9.17 37.61 0.54
N THR A 485 9.13 38.48 -0.48
CA THR A 485 7.92 39.20 -0.95
C THR A 485 7.66 39.02 -2.45
N GLY A 486 8.39 38.13 -3.13
CA GLY A 486 8.13 37.77 -4.52
C GLY A 486 6.87 36.91 -4.68
N ALA A 487 6.55 36.58 -5.92
CA ALA A 487 5.64 35.48 -6.24
C ALA A 487 6.45 34.19 -6.35
N ALA A 488 6.18 33.22 -5.48
CA ALA A 488 6.79 31.89 -5.48
C ALA A 488 5.80 30.85 -6.03
N SER A 489 6.18 30.13 -7.09
CA SER A 489 5.29 29.28 -7.88
C SER A 489 5.97 28.01 -8.40
N PHE A 490 5.17 27.03 -8.84
CA PHE A 490 5.61 25.77 -9.48
C PHE A 490 6.70 25.03 -8.68
N THR A 491 6.28 24.31 -7.65
CA THR A 491 7.19 23.52 -6.81
C THR A 491 7.35 22.09 -7.34
N THR A 492 8.55 21.54 -7.20
CA THR A 492 8.86 20.11 -7.32
C THR A 492 9.31 19.59 -5.95
N ALA A 493 8.84 18.40 -5.56
CA ALA A 493 9.20 17.70 -4.33
C ALA A 493 10.01 16.43 -4.65
N LEU A 494 11.00 16.09 -3.82
CA LEU A 494 11.81 14.88 -3.97
C LEU A 494 12.42 14.42 -2.65
N TRP A 495 12.28 13.13 -2.31
CA TRP A 495 12.94 12.50 -1.17
C TRP A 495 14.36 12.04 -1.51
N ASN A 496 15.33 12.39 -0.66
CA ASN A 496 16.75 12.02 -0.87
C ASN A 496 17.24 10.84 0.00
N GLY A 497 16.36 10.19 0.75
CA GLY A 497 16.71 9.17 1.75
C GLY A 497 16.90 9.69 3.17
N LYS A 498 16.83 11.02 3.41
CA LYS A 498 16.87 11.63 4.74
C LYS A 498 15.96 12.87 4.90
N THR A 499 15.76 13.63 3.82
CA THR A 499 14.97 14.87 3.79
C THR A 499 14.18 14.96 2.49
N PHE A 500 13.01 15.61 2.52
CA PHE A 500 12.40 16.11 1.31
C PHE A 500 13.13 17.38 0.87
N GLY A 501 13.61 17.41 -0.36
CA GLY A 501 14.09 18.62 -1.05
C GLY A 501 12.98 19.19 -1.92
N PHE A 502 12.89 20.52 -1.96
CA PHE A 502 11.91 21.26 -2.74
C PHE A 502 12.60 22.33 -3.56
N ALA A 503 12.27 22.43 -4.85
CA ALA A 503 12.67 23.57 -5.70
C ALA A 503 11.44 24.28 -6.26
N TRP A 504 11.57 25.58 -6.57
CA TRP A 504 10.49 26.41 -7.17
C TRP A 504 11.07 27.63 -7.90
N ARG A 505 10.23 28.33 -8.70
CA ARG A 505 10.55 29.66 -9.26
C ARG A 505 10.05 30.77 -8.34
N ASP A 506 10.83 31.84 -8.18
CA ASP A 506 10.52 32.95 -7.28
C ASP A 506 11.01 34.29 -7.87
N GLU A 507 10.18 35.33 -7.78
CA GLU A 507 10.44 36.64 -8.39
C GLU A 507 11.09 37.66 -7.44
N ARG A 508 11.43 37.28 -6.20
CA ARG A 508 11.83 38.22 -5.13
C ARG A 508 13.11 39.03 -5.37
N ASP A 509 14.16 38.41 -5.93
CA ASP A 509 15.51 38.98 -6.03
C ASP A 509 16.07 39.00 -7.46
N GLY A 510 15.23 38.68 -8.46
CA GLY A 510 15.60 38.69 -9.87
C GLY A 510 15.64 40.11 -10.45
N PRO A 511 16.60 40.44 -11.35
CA PRO A 511 16.66 41.76 -11.99
C PRO A 511 15.32 42.15 -12.63
N SER A 512 14.81 43.34 -12.32
CA SER A 512 13.55 43.87 -12.88
C SER A 512 12.30 42.98 -12.70
N GLY A 513 12.29 42.04 -11.75
CA GLY A 513 11.19 41.08 -11.55
C GLY A 513 11.36 39.78 -12.34
N ASN A 514 12.57 39.47 -12.81
CA ASN A 514 12.91 38.14 -13.31
C ASN A 514 12.63 37.06 -12.26
N SER A 515 12.40 35.85 -12.75
CA SER A 515 12.20 34.64 -11.95
C SER A 515 13.54 33.96 -11.70
N GLU A 516 13.75 33.42 -10.50
CA GLU A 516 14.96 32.71 -10.12
C GLU A 516 14.59 31.39 -9.43
N ILE A 517 15.45 30.38 -9.53
CA ILE A 517 15.23 29.09 -8.88
C ILE A 517 15.69 29.18 -7.42
N TYR A 518 14.85 28.70 -6.51
CA TYR A 518 15.17 28.52 -5.10
C TYR A 518 15.05 27.05 -4.70
N PHE A 519 15.73 26.70 -3.61
CA PHE A 519 15.70 25.36 -3.02
C PHE A 519 15.63 25.44 -1.49
N ALA A 520 14.90 24.51 -0.87
CA ALA A 520 14.90 24.28 0.58
C ALA A 520 14.67 22.80 0.88
N GLN A 521 14.97 22.38 2.11
CA GLN A 521 14.71 21.02 2.58
C GLN A 521 13.88 21.03 3.86
N VAL A 522 13.02 20.01 4.00
CA VAL A 522 12.35 19.68 5.26
C VAL A 522 12.72 18.25 5.64
N GLY A 523 13.14 18.07 6.89
CA GLY A 523 13.50 16.78 7.44
C GLY A 523 13.39 16.76 8.96
N CYS A 524 13.95 15.73 9.57
CA CYS A 524 14.09 15.63 11.01
C CYS A 524 15.27 16.46 11.56
N PRO A 525 15.32 16.70 12.89
CA PRO A 525 16.42 17.40 13.56
C PRO A 525 17.83 16.85 13.26
#